data_AF-A0A925Y305-F1
#
_entry.id   AF-A0A925Y305-F1
#
_cell.length_a   1.000
_cell.length_b   1.000
_cell.length_c   1.000
_cell.angle_alpha   90.00
_cell.angle_beta   90.00
_cell.angle_gamma   90.00
#
_symmetry.space_group_name_H-M   'P 1'
#
loop_
_entity.id
_entity.type
_entity.pdbx_description
1 polymer ?
#
loop_
_entity_poly.entity_id
_entity_poly.type
_entity_poly.pdbx_seq_one_letter_code
_entity_poly.pdbx_strand_id
1 'polypeptide(L)'
;MSLWTLLKLIAALCVAAVMVLTGMLAYHVAVRPLGGIFAKIIPDPVQVSANQTDTDFAKMLDSSDMPDIDPGEKAFQKAHELLAMGKNAEAREKLISIINIFPGSSTAPIARRIVGEMNLDEILSSSNMTGKQTYVVKSGDSFLAIAAKNKTTIESIMHLNSMMEFKKIQPGDEFVIMPLEFRLLIEPQRKSLSLWEAGRFIREFPILNIGAGAPLTAQHTTINSKSAESDGKRVQPQSKNYASAEKILQLTKPPTQIRSWDGSSDKPSGILLRPQDMEELSLLTRVGNDVEIR
;
A
#
# COMPACT_ATOMS: atom_id res chain seq x y z
N MET A 1 -69.94 25.68 15.83
CA MET A 1 -69.14 24.62 15.17
C MET A 1 -68.50 23.76 16.25
N SER A 2 -68.47 22.44 16.10
CA SER A 2 -67.75 21.60 17.06
C SER A 2 -66.24 21.84 16.90
N LEU A 3 -65.48 21.80 17.99
CA LEU A 3 -64.03 21.96 17.98
C LEU A 3 -63.34 21.05 16.95
N TRP A 4 -63.92 19.87 16.73
CA TRP A 4 -63.45 18.87 15.79
C TRP A 4 -63.67 19.25 14.31
N THR A 5 -64.78 19.93 13.99
CA THR A 5 -65.00 20.49 12.65
C THR A 5 -64.04 21.62 12.33
N LEU A 6 -63.72 22.47 13.31
CA LEU A 6 -62.75 23.56 13.15
C LEU A 6 -61.33 23.01 12.88
N LEU A 7 -60.91 21.99 13.62
CA LEU A 7 -59.59 21.37 13.46
C LEU A 7 -59.40 20.77 12.06
N LYS A 8 -60.42 20.07 11.53
CA LYS A 8 -60.40 19.52 10.16
C LYS A 8 -60.33 20.60 9.10
N LEU A 9 -61.02 21.72 9.32
CA LEU A 9 -61.03 22.85 8.39
C LEU A 9 -59.64 23.52 8.33
N ILE A 10 -59.00 23.71 9.49
CA ILE A 10 -57.63 24.22 9.58
C ILE A 10 -56.65 23.25 8.89
N ALA A 11 -56.75 21.95 9.17
CA ALA A 11 -55.89 20.95 8.54
C ALA A 11 -56.05 20.92 7.01
N ALA A 12 -57.28 21.00 6.50
CA ALA A 12 -57.54 21.08 5.06
C ALA A 12 -56.94 22.35 4.43
N LEU A 13 -57.00 23.48 5.13
CA LEU A 13 -56.42 24.75 4.70
C LEU A 13 -54.88 24.67 4.65
N CYS A 14 -54.25 24.02 5.65
CA CYS A 14 -52.81 23.77 5.64
C CYS A 14 -52.39 22.88 4.46
N VAL A 15 -53.11 21.78 4.20
CA VAL A 15 -52.80 20.89 3.07
C VAL A 15 -52.94 21.62 1.74
N ALA A 16 -54.00 22.42 1.56
CA ALA A 16 -54.19 23.23 0.37
C ALA A 16 -53.06 24.25 0.18
N ALA A 17 -52.64 24.93 1.25
CA ALA A 17 -51.53 25.88 1.19
C ALA A 17 -50.21 25.22 0.78
N VAL A 18 -49.91 24.02 1.30
CA VAL A 18 -48.70 23.26 0.92
C VAL A 18 -48.78 22.86 -0.56
N MET A 19 -49.91 22.36 -1.04
CA MET A 19 -50.05 22.00 -2.46
C MET A 19 -49.88 23.20 -3.39
N VAL A 20 -50.43 24.37 -3.02
CA VAL A 20 -50.26 25.61 -3.80
C VAL A 20 -48.80 26.04 -3.81
N LEU A 21 -48.12 26.04 -2.66
CA LEU A 21 -46.70 26.38 -2.56
C LEU A 21 -45.83 25.45 -3.42
N THR A 22 -46.15 24.16 -3.41
CA THR A 22 -45.42 23.14 -4.18
C THR A 22 -45.61 23.34 -5.69
N GLY A 23 -46.85 23.64 -6.12
CA GLY A 23 -47.14 23.98 -7.51
C GLY A 23 -46.46 25.28 -7.95
N MET A 24 -46.42 26.30 -7.08
CA MET A 24 -45.71 27.55 -7.33
C MET A 24 -44.20 27.34 -7.47
N LEU A 25 -43.60 26.48 -6.63
CA LEU A 25 -42.19 26.12 -6.75
C LEU A 25 -41.90 25.41 -8.07
N ALA A 26 -42.72 24.42 -8.43
CA ALA A 26 -42.57 23.71 -9.71
C ALA A 26 -42.69 24.65 -10.91
N TYR A 27 -43.65 25.59 -10.89
CA TYR A 27 -43.80 26.60 -11.94
C TYR A 27 -42.63 27.60 -11.97
N HIS A 28 -42.15 28.03 -10.80
CA HIS A 28 -41.00 28.94 -10.67
C HIS A 28 -39.74 28.35 -11.31
N VAL A 29 -39.49 27.05 -11.11
CA VAL A 29 -38.31 26.35 -11.63
C VAL A 29 -38.47 25.94 -13.09
N ALA A 30 -39.65 25.43 -13.48
CA ALA A 30 -39.82 24.79 -14.79
C ALA A 30 -40.34 25.72 -15.89
N VAL A 31 -40.98 26.84 -15.55
CA VAL A 31 -41.66 27.71 -16.53
C VAL A 31 -41.14 29.14 -16.48
N ARG A 32 -41.28 29.82 -15.34
CA ARG A 32 -40.83 31.21 -15.19
C ARG A 32 -40.70 31.60 -13.71
N PRO A 33 -39.64 32.32 -13.30
CA PRO A 33 -39.48 32.78 -11.93
C PRO A 33 -40.63 33.70 -11.50
N LEU A 34 -41.30 33.30 -10.42
CA LEU A 34 -42.27 34.09 -9.67
C LEU A 34 -41.57 35.20 -8.88
N GLY A 35 -42.01 36.45 -9.03
CA GLY A 35 -41.46 37.61 -8.32
C GLY A 35 -41.97 37.80 -6.89
N GLY A 36 -41.61 38.92 -6.26
CA GLY A 36 -42.10 39.31 -4.93
C GLY A 36 -41.44 38.55 -3.77
N ILE A 37 -42.23 38.15 -2.76
CA ILE A 37 -41.73 37.44 -1.57
C ILE A 37 -41.17 36.06 -1.94
N PHE A 38 -41.74 35.42 -2.97
CA PHE A 38 -41.32 34.08 -3.39
C PHE A 38 -39.87 34.07 -3.90
N ALA A 39 -39.47 35.06 -4.71
CA ALA A 39 -38.09 35.22 -5.19
C ALA A 39 -37.07 35.56 -4.07
N LYS A 40 -37.51 36.11 -2.93
CA LYS A 40 -36.64 36.34 -1.78
C LYS A 40 -36.33 35.06 -1.00
N ILE A 41 -37.25 34.10 -1.03
CA ILE A 41 -37.14 32.82 -0.31
C ILE A 41 -36.47 31.76 -1.19
N ILE A 42 -36.81 31.76 -2.49
CA ILE A 42 -36.28 30.84 -3.49
C ILE A 42 -35.64 31.69 -4.61
N PRO A 43 -34.32 31.94 -4.55
CA PRO A 43 -33.63 32.72 -5.57
C PRO A 43 -33.52 31.96 -6.88
N ASP A 44 -33.48 32.70 -7.99
CA ASP A 44 -33.41 32.16 -9.34
C ASP A 44 -32.06 31.44 -9.56
N PRO A 45 -32.05 30.14 -9.94
CA PRO A 45 -30.81 29.38 -10.12
C PRO A 45 -29.87 30.01 -11.15
N VAL A 46 -30.39 30.75 -12.14
CA VAL A 46 -29.56 31.42 -13.16
C VAL A 46 -28.79 32.62 -12.58
N GLN A 47 -29.34 33.30 -11.56
CA GLN A 47 -28.67 34.45 -10.93
C GLN A 47 -27.63 34.03 -9.89
N VAL A 48 -27.81 32.87 -9.25
CA VAL A 48 -26.84 32.33 -8.28
C VAL A 48 -25.55 31.87 -8.97
N SER A 49 -25.62 31.44 -10.24
CA SER A 49 -24.46 30.95 -10.99
C SER A 49 -23.76 31.99 -11.89
N ALA A 50 -24.34 33.16 -12.15
CA ALA A 50 -23.75 34.12 -13.10
C ALA A 50 -22.87 35.20 -12.43
N ASN A 51 -23.20 35.66 -11.21
CA ASN A 51 -22.53 36.84 -10.64
C ASN A 51 -21.48 36.54 -9.57
N GLN A 52 -21.53 35.39 -8.89
CA GLN A 52 -20.53 35.01 -7.89
C GLN A 52 -19.37 34.23 -8.50
N THR A 53 -19.68 33.28 -9.38
CA THR A 53 -18.66 32.41 -9.98
C THR A 53 -17.69 33.20 -10.83
N ASP A 54 -18.13 34.08 -11.74
CA ASP A 54 -17.19 34.74 -12.66
C ASP A 54 -16.30 35.78 -11.98
N THR A 55 -16.78 36.47 -10.94
CA THR A 55 -15.98 37.48 -10.23
C THR A 55 -15.06 36.86 -9.18
N ASP A 56 -15.48 35.79 -8.50
CA ASP A 56 -14.60 35.05 -7.58
C ASP A 56 -13.59 34.17 -8.35
N PHE A 57 -13.96 33.63 -9.51
CA PHE A 57 -13.05 32.90 -10.39
C PHE A 57 -12.06 33.84 -11.07
N ALA A 58 -12.48 35.03 -11.51
CA ALA A 58 -11.56 36.07 -11.99
C ALA A 58 -10.61 36.54 -10.88
N LYS A 59 -11.08 36.70 -9.64
CA LYS A 59 -10.21 37.01 -8.48
C LYS A 59 -9.26 35.87 -8.12
N MET A 60 -9.66 34.61 -8.28
CA MET A 60 -8.79 33.43 -8.11
C MET A 60 -7.75 33.29 -9.22
N LEU A 61 -8.07 33.75 -10.44
CA LEU A 61 -7.14 33.79 -11.57
C LEU A 61 -6.17 34.97 -11.48
N ASP A 62 -6.61 36.11 -10.91
CA ASP A 62 -5.79 37.29 -10.64
C ASP A 62 -5.01 37.23 -9.32
N SER A 63 -5.33 36.29 -8.41
CA SER A 63 -4.51 36.03 -7.24
C SER A 63 -3.24 35.29 -7.65
N SER A 64 -2.08 35.85 -7.33
CA SER A 64 -0.76 35.24 -7.54
C SER A 64 -0.54 33.91 -6.79
N ASP A 65 -1.51 33.49 -5.98
CA ASP A 65 -1.55 32.22 -5.27
C ASP A 65 -2.61 31.31 -5.90
N MET A 66 -2.26 30.65 -7.01
CA MET A 66 -3.03 29.48 -7.45
C MET A 66 -2.96 28.43 -6.34
N PRO A 67 -4.08 27.76 -5.99
CA PRO A 67 -4.01 26.64 -5.05
C PRO A 67 -3.05 25.58 -5.60
N ASP A 68 -2.08 25.18 -4.79
CA ASP A 68 -1.16 24.09 -5.12
C ASP A 68 -1.95 22.77 -5.12
N ILE A 69 -2.58 22.47 -6.25
CA ILE A 69 -3.35 21.24 -6.43
C ILE A 69 -2.34 20.15 -6.79
N ASP A 70 -1.89 19.38 -5.80
CA ASP A 70 -1.11 18.16 -6.02
C ASP A 70 -1.98 17.14 -6.80
N PRO A 71 -1.68 16.86 -8.08
CA PRO A 71 -2.48 15.92 -8.88
C PRO A 71 -2.51 14.50 -8.29
N GLY A 72 -1.46 14.15 -7.52
CA GLY A 72 -1.38 12.88 -6.80
C GLY A 72 -2.43 12.77 -5.69
N GLU A 73 -2.79 13.88 -5.04
CA GLU A 73 -3.78 13.89 -3.97
C GLU A 73 -5.18 13.50 -4.48
N LYS A 74 -5.60 14.03 -5.64
CA LYS A 74 -6.88 13.63 -6.27
C LYS A 74 -6.91 12.16 -6.63
N ALA A 75 -5.81 11.64 -7.20
CA ALA A 75 -5.70 10.21 -7.51
C ALA A 75 -5.75 9.36 -6.23
N PHE A 76 -5.15 9.85 -5.15
CA PHE A 76 -5.15 9.18 -3.85
C PHE A 76 -6.54 9.14 -3.22
N GLN A 77 -7.28 10.26 -3.24
CA GLN A 77 -8.67 10.32 -2.78
C GLN A 77 -9.53 9.30 -3.55
N LYS A 78 -9.36 9.23 -4.88
CA LYS A 78 -10.09 8.24 -5.68
C LYS A 78 -9.72 6.80 -5.31
N ALA A 79 -8.45 6.52 -5.09
CA ALA A 79 -8.01 5.21 -4.62
C ALA A 79 -8.66 4.86 -3.26
N HIS A 80 -8.75 5.83 -2.34
CA HIS A 80 -9.38 5.64 -1.04
C HIS A 80 -10.87 5.30 -1.14
N GLU A 81 -11.62 6.00 -2.01
CA GLU A 81 -13.02 5.64 -2.31
C GLU A 81 -13.15 4.21 -2.82
N LEU A 82 -12.27 3.81 -3.74
CA LEU A 82 -12.28 2.46 -4.32
C LEU A 82 -11.98 1.39 -3.27
N LEU A 83 -11.04 1.65 -2.34
CA LEU A 83 -10.77 0.77 -1.20
C LEU A 83 -12.01 0.63 -0.29
N ALA A 84 -12.68 1.75 0.01
CA ALA A 84 -13.90 1.74 0.83
C ALA A 84 -15.05 0.95 0.17
N MET A 85 -15.07 0.89 -1.17
CA MET A 85 -16.02 0.09 -1.95
C MET A 85 -15.58 -1.37 -2.15
N GLY A 86 -14.42 -1.79 -1.60
CA GLY A 86 -13.86 -3.13 -1.79
C GLY A 86 -13.26 -3.39 -3.18
N LYS A 87 -13.12 -2.36 -4.00
CA LYS A 87 -12.56 -2.43 -5.37
C LYS A 87 -11.03 -2.39 -5.35
N ASN A 88 -10.42 -3.40 -4.74
CA ASN A 88 -8.98 -3.47 -4.48
C ASN A 88 -8.12 -3.37 -5.76
N ALA A 89 -8.54 -4.00 -6.86
CA ALA A 89 -7.80 -3.96 -8.12
C ALA A 89 -7.74 -2.53 -8.69
N GLU A 90 -8.91 -1.87 -8.81
CA GLU A 90 -9.02 -0.48 -9.31
C GLU A 90 -8.26 0.49 -8.39
N ALA A 91 -8.36 0.31 -7.07
CA ALA A 91 -7.64 1.12 -6.10
C ALA A 91 -6.12 0.99 -6.28
N ARG A 92 -5.62 -0.25 -6.42
CA ARG A 92 -4.20 -0.52 -6.62
C ARG A 92 -3.68 0.15 -7.88
N GLU A 93 -4.41 0.10 -8.99
CA GLU A 93 -4.04 0.79 -10.23
C GLU A 93 -3.90 2.30 -10.03
N LYS A 94 -4.84 2.94 -9.30
CA LYS A 94 -4.75 4.36 -8.97
C LYS A 94 -3.54 4.68 -8.10
N LEU A 95 -3.26 3.87 -7.09
CA LEU A 95 -2.08 4.06 -6.24
C LEU A 95 -0.77 3.88 -7.02
N ILE A 96 -0.69 2.88 -7.91
CA ILE A 96 0.47 2.69 -8.81
C ILE A 96 0.66 3.91 -9.72
N SER A 97 -0.43 4.52 -10.20
CA SER A 97 -0.32 5.75 -11.01
C SER A 97 0.33 6.90 -10.25
N ILE A 98 0.07 7.05 -8.94
CA ILE A 98 0.72 8.06 -8.09
C ILE A 98 2.22 7.78 -8.02
N ILE A 99 2.60 6.52 -7.81
CA ILE A 99 4.01 6.11 -7.67
C ILE A 99 4.79 6.42 -8.96
N ASN A 100 4.20 6.14 -10.12
CA ASN A 100 4.89 6.23 -11.41
C ASN A 100 4.83 7.63 -12.03
N ILE A 101 3.71 8.34 -11.88
CA ILE A 101 3.46 9.62 -12.57
C ILE A 101 3.72 10.81 -11.65
N PHE A 102 3.44 10.67 -10.35
CA PHE A 102 3.55 11.76 -9.37
C PHE A 102 4.49 11.39 -8.20
N PRO A 103 5.74 10.96 -8.46
CA PRO A 103 6.64 10.46 -7.41
C PRO A 103 7.00 11.52 -6.35
N GLY A 104 6.91 12.81 -6.69
CA GLY A 104 7.12 13.93 -5.76
C GLY A 104 5.89 14.35 -4.96
N SER A 105 4.72 13.74 -5.21
CA SER A 105 3.50 14.02 -4.45
C SER A 105 3.69 13.70 -2.97
N SER A 106 3.06 14.50 -2.10
CA SER A 106 2.99 14.23 -0.66
C SER A 106 2.36 12.88 -0.34
N THR A 107 1.50 12.37 -1.23
CA THR A 107 0.79 11.09 -1.09
C THR A 107 1.59 9.89 -1.61
N ALA A 108 2.67 10.10 -2.37
CA ALA A 108 3.44 9.02 -2.99
C ALA A 108 4.03 8.02 -1.97
N PRO A 109 4.59 8.44 -0.81
CA PRO A 109 5.05 7.50 0.22
C PRO A 109 3.92 6.62 0.78
N ILE A 110 2.73 7.21 0.98
CA ILE A 110 1.56 6.50 1.49
C ILE A 110 1.07 5.50 0.43
N ALA A 111 1.04 5.90 -0.84
CA ALA A 111 0.68 5.03 -1.95
C ALA A 111 1.64 3.83 -2.07
N ARG A 112 2.96 4.04 -1.99
CA ARG A 112 3.95 2.95 -1.97
C ARG A 112 3.73 1.99 -0.82
N ARG A 113 3.40 2.50 0.36
CA ARG A 113 3.08 1.65 1.53
C ARG A 113 1.86 0.79 1.25
N ILE A 114 0.73 1.38 0.84
CA ILE A 114 -0.54 0.64 0.61
C ILE A 114 -0.36 -0.40 -0.49
N VAL A 115 0.22 -0.02 -1.64
CA VAL A 115 0.50 -0.96 -2.74
C VAL A 115 1.44 -2.07 -2.26
N GLY A 116 2.43 -1.72 -1.45
CA GLY A 116 3.34 -2.64 -0.80
C GLY A 116 2.61 -3.72 0.00
N GLU A 117 1.75 -3.32 0.94
CA GLU A 117 0.95 -4.27 1.73
C GLU A 117 0.09 -5.17 0.84
N MET A 118 -0.64 -4.56 -0.12
CA MET A 118 -1.53 -5.31 -1.01
C MET A 118 -0.78 -6.32 -1.87
N ASN A 119 0.45 -6.03 -2.28
CA ASN A 119 1.29 -6.95 -3.03
C ASN A 119 1.86 -8.06 -2.12
N LEU A 120 2.28 -7.71 -0.90
CA LEU A 120 2.75 -8.68 0.07
C LEU A 120 1.65 -9.69 0.43
N ASP A 121 0.44 -9.23 0.70
CA ASP A 121 -0.72 -10.09 0.98
C ASP A 121 -0.97 -11.05 -0.18
N GLU A 122 -0.91 -10.57 -1.41
CA GLU A 122 -1.09 -11.37 -2.62
C GLU A 122 0.01 -12.43 -2.78
N ILE A 123 1.27 -12.04 -2.55
CA ILE A 123 2.44 -12.89 -2.74
C ILE A 123 2.54 -13.94 -1.63
N LEU A 124 2.26 -13.58 -0.39
CA LEU A 124 2.40 -14.47 0.77
C LEU A 124 1.13 -15.30 1.03
N SER A 125 0.00 -15.00 0.40
CA SER A 125 -1.21 -15.82 0.49
C SER A 125 -0.96 -17.23 -0.05
N SER A 126 -1.25 -18.23 0.77
CA SER A 126 -1.21 -19.65 0.39
C SER A 126 -2.29 -20.04 -0.62
N SER A 127 -3.39 -19.28 -0.66
CA SER A 127 -4.50 -19.52 -1.60
C SER A 127 -4.24 -18.99 -3.01
N ASN A 128 -3.33 -18.01 -3.16
CA ASN A 128 -2.98 -17.46 -4.46
C ASN A 128 -1.77 -18.19 -5.04
N MET A 129 -1.99 -18.95 -6.11
CA MET A 129 -0.92 -19.73 -6.76
C MET A 129 -0.13 -18.95 -7.81
N THR A 130 -0.42 -17.67 -8.03
CA THR A 130 0.36 -16.83 -8.96
C THR A 130 1.83 -16.77 -8.52
N GLY A 131 2.75 -17.14 -9.43
CA GLY A 131 4.19 -17.23 -9.14
C GLY A 131 4.61 -18.42 -8.27
N LYS A 132 3.68 -19.29 -7.89
CA LYS A 132 3.92 -20.46 -7.02
C LYS A 132 3.68 -21.76 -7.78
N GLN A 133 4.23 -22.84 -7.26
CA GLN A 133 4.01 -24.19 -7.78
C GLN A 133 3.93 -25.20 -6.64
N THR A 134 3.23 -26.30 -6.88
CA THR A 134 3.22 -27.46 -5.99
C THR A 134 4.41 -28.36 -6.32
N TYR A 135 5.23 -28.64 -5.32
CA TYR A 135 6.34 -29.58 -5.41
C TYR A 135 6.03 -30.85 -4.65
N VAL A 136 6.13 -31.99 -5.35
CA VAL A 136 5.98 -33.33 -4.75
C VAL A 136 7.36 -33.84 -4.35
N VAL A 137 7.53 -34.12 -3.06
CA VAL A 137 8.78 -34.60 -2.47
C VAL A 137 9.15 -35.97 -3.02
N LYS A 138 10.42 -36.14 -3.40
CA LYS A 138 10.96 -37.38 -3.95
C LYS A 138 11.86 -38.08 -2.93
N SER A 139 12.11 -39.38 -3.16
CA SER A 139 13.08 -40.12 -2.35
C SER A 139 14.46 -39.47 -2.44
N GLY A 140 15.07 -39.21 -1.27
CA GLY A 140 16.35 -38.54 -1.14
C GLY A 140 16.30 -37.01 -1.06
N ASP A 141 15.12 -36.40 -1.20
CA ASP A 141 14.99 -34.95 -1.02
C ASP A 141 15.23 -34.54 0.45
N SER A 142 15.73 -33.33 0.62
CA SER A 142 15.77 -32.60 1.88
C SER A 142 15.23 -31.19 1.65
N PHE A 143 14.73 -30.50 2.69
CA PHE A 143 14.29 -29.11 2.55
C PHE A 143 15.36 -28.21 1.93
N LEU A 144 16.62 -28.40 2.31
CA LEU A 144 17.74 -27.63 1.76
C LEU A 144 17.93 -27.90 0.26
N ALA A 145 17.88 -29.17 -0.17
CA ALA A 145 18.00 -29.53 -1.58
C ALA A 145 16.81 -29.02 -2.41
N ILE A 146 15.59 -29.14 -1.88
CA ILE A 146 14.37 -28.61 -2.51
C ILE A 146 14.47 -27.08 -2.66
N ALA A 147 14.85 -26.38 -1.59
CA ALA A 147 14.98 -24.93 -1.61
C ALA A 147 16.01 -24.46 -2.64
N ALA A 148 17.20 -25.07 -2.64
CA ALA A 148 18.27 -24.75 -3.58
C ALA A 148 17.86 -25.01 -5.04
N LYS A 149 17.28 -26.17 -5.33
CA LYS A 149 16.87 -26.57 -6.69
C LYS A 149 15.77 -25.66 -7.26
N ASN A 150 14.88 -25.18 -6.40
CA ASN A 150 13.72 -24.37 -6.80
C ASN A 150 13.92 -22.87 -6.53
N LYS A 151 15.15 -22.43 -6.27
CA LYS A 151 15.49 -21.01 -6.06
C LYS A 151 14.61 -20.34 -4.99
N THR A 152 14.33 -21.06 -3.91
CA THR A 152 13.53 -20.59 -2.77
C THR A 152 14.31 -20.75 -1.47
N THR A 153 13.68 -20.54 -0.31
CA THR A 153 14.28 -20.79 1.00
C THR A 153 13.40 -21.67 1.86
N ILE A 154 14.01 -22.30 2.88
CA ILE A 154 13.27 -23.09 3.87
C ILE A 154 12.19 -22.24 4.55
N GLU A 155 12.51 -20.97 4.87
CA GLU A 155 11.57 -20.04 5.50
C GLU A 155 10.34 -19.78 4.61
N SER A 156 10.56 -19.53 3.31
CA SER A 156 9.47 -19.29 2.37
C SER A 156 8.59 -20.53 2.20
N ILE A 157 9.20 -21.72 2.09
CA ILE A 157 8.47 -23.00 2.05
C ILE A 157 7.62 -23.16 3.32
N MET A 158 8.21 -22.97 4.49
CA MET A 158 7.47 -23.13 5.75
C MET A 158 6.32 -22.14 5.85
N HIS A 159 6.53 -20.87 5.50
CA HIS A 159 5.50 -19.83 5.55
C HIS A 159 4.33 -20.15 4.62
N LEU A 160 4.60 -20.46 3.35
CA LEU A 160 3.56 -20.74 2.34
C LEU A 160 2.73 -21.99 2.65
N ASN A 161 3.27 -22.90 3.45
CA ASN A 161 2.61 -24.14 3.89
C ASN A 161 2.12 -24.07 5.35
N SER A 162 2.06 -22.87 5.94
CA SER A 162 1.59 -22.64 7.31
C SER A 162 2.27 -23.52 8.36
N MET A 163 3.57 -23.79 8.17
CA MET A 163 4.36 -24.64 9.04
C MET A 163 5.05 -23.80 10.12
N MET A 164 4.67 -24.03 11.38
CA MET A 164 5.28 -23.34 12.52
C MET A 164 6.56 -24.02 13.03
N GLU A 165 6.68 -25.34 12.83
CA GLU A 165 7.85 -26.11 13.24
C GLU A 165 8.39 -26.93 12.06
N PHE A 166 9.70 -27.18 12.10
CA PHE A 166 10.36 -28.03 11.14
C PHE A 166 9.98 -29.49 11.40
N LYS A 167 9.38 -30.15 10.39
CA LYS A 167 9.00 -31.57 10.45
C LYS A 167 9.90 -32.41 9.55
N LYS A 168 9.94 -33.72 9.79
CA LYS A 168 10.57 -34.65 8.84
C LYS A 168 9.73 -34.71 7.56
N ILE A 169 10.37 -34.59 6.40
CA ILE A 169 9.71 -34.75 5.10
C ILE A 169 9.72 -36.20 4.65
N GLN A 170 8.69 -36.59 3.91
CA GLN A 170 8.53 -37.91 3.34
C GLN A 170 8.28 -37.82 1.82
N PRO A 171 8.73 -38.80 1.04
CA PRO A 171 8.35 -38.90 -0.37
C PRO A 171 6.82 -38.90 -0.52
N GLY A 172 6.31 -38.11 -1.46
CA GLY A 172 4.88 -37.90 -1.66
C GLY A 172 4.29 -36.70 -0.91
N ASP A 173 5.02 -36.09 0.04
CA ASP A 173 4.60 -34.81 0.61
C ASP A 173 4.47 -33.74 -0.48
N GLU A 174 3.45 -32.89 -0.38
CA GLU A 174 3.25 -31.76 -1.29
C GLU A 174 3.56 -30.46 -0.57
N PHE A 175 4.37 -29.60 -1.21
CA PHE A 175 4.68 -28.27 -0.71
C PHE A 175 4.41 -27.21 -1.77
N VAL A 176 3.72 -26.15 -1.38
CA VAL A 176 3.67 -24.91 -2.16
C VAL A 176 5.02 -24.21 -2.04
N ILE A 177 5.65 -23.91 -3.17
CA ILE A 177 6.95 -23.24 -3.22
C ILE A 177 6.92 -22.08 -4.20
N MET A 178 7.77 -21.08 -3.97
CA MET A 178 7.87 -19.87 -4.77
C MET A 178 9.33 -19.51 -5.03
N PRO A 179 9.77 -19.40 -6.30
CA PRO A 179 11.08 -18.85 -6.63
C PRO A 179 11.22 -17.40 -6.13
N LEU A 180 12.26 -17.12 -5.36
CA LEU A 180 12.52 -15.80 -4.78
C LEU A 180 13.45 -15.00 -5.70
N GLU A 181 12.97 -14.64 -6.89
CA GLU A 181 13.75 -13.92 -7.92
C GLU A 181 13.54 -12.41 -7.94
N PHE A 182 13.28 -11.82 -6.77
CA PHE A 182 13.12 -10.37 -6.62
C PHE A 182 14.46 -9.63 -6.76
N ARG A 183 14.43 -8.45 -7.36
CA ARG A 183 15.54 -7.49 -7.34
C ARG A 183 15.37 -6.56 -6.16
N LEU A 184 16.47 -6.31 -5.44
CA LEU A 184 16.52 -5.25 -4.44
C LEU A 184 17.05 -3.97 -5.07
N LEU A 185 16.42 -2.84 -4.80
CA LEU A 185 16.91 -1.52 -5.15
C LEU A 185 17.13 -0.72 -3.87
N ILE A 186 18.39 -0.36 -3.60
CA ILE A 186 18.79 0.46 -2.46
C ILE A 186 19.06 1.87 -2.96
N GLU A 187 18.37 2.85 -2.38
CA GLU A 187 18.49 4.27 -2.68
C GLU A 187 18.89 5.00 -1.38
N PRO A 188 20.20 5.10 -1.07
CA PRO A 188 20.70 5.67 0.18
C PRO A 188 20.22 7.10 0.42
N GLN A 189 20.11 7.92 -0.63
CA GLN A 189 19.65 9.31 -0.54
C GLN A 189 18.18 9.40 -0.13
N ARG A 190 17.33 8.49 -0.64
CA ARG A 190 15.91 8.40 -0.23
C ARG A 190 15.74 7.65 1.10
N LYS A 191 16.81 7.04 1.62
CA LYS A 191 16.74 6.09 2.75
C LYS A 191 15.69 5.01 2.50
N SER A 192 15.79 4.37 1.34
CA SER A 192 14.82 3.39 0.88
C SER A 192 15.50 2.13 0.38
N LEU A 193 14.94 0.97 0.73
CA LEU A 193 15.21 -0.31 0.08
C LEU A 193 13.89 -0.82 -0.48
N SER A 194 13.83 -1.17 -1.77
CA SER A 194 12.62 -1.68 -2.39
C SER A 194 12.83 -3.02 -3.08
N LEU A 195 11.80 -3.85 -3.09
CA LEU A 195 11.74 -5.12 -3.82
C LEU A 195 10.95 -4.94 -5.12
N TRP A 196 11.47 -5.55 -6.18
CA TRP A 196 10.89 -5.51 -7.52
C TRP A 196 10.86 -6.91 -8.11
N GLU A 197 9.77 -7.24 -8.79
CA GLU A 197 9.64 -8.44 -9.61
C GLU A 197 9.60 -8.00 -11.07
N ALA A 198 10.69 -8.23 -11.80
CA ALA A 198 10.91 -7.61 -13.11
C ALA A 198 10.68 -6.08 -13.05
N GLY A 199 9.62 -5.56 -13.67
CA GLY A 199 9.25 -4.13 -13.62
C GLY A 199 8.21 -3.77 -12.55
N ARG A 200 7.64 -4.76 -11.85
CA ARG A 200 6.57 -4.56 -10.88
C ARG A 200 7.18 -4.21 -9.52
N PHE A 201 6.80 -3.04 -8.98
CA PHE A 201 7.09 -2.68 -7.59
C PHE A 201 6.36 -3.66 -6.66
N ILE A 202 7.10 -4.27 -5.72
CA ILE A 202 6.55 -5.19 -4.73
C ILE A 202 6.36 -4.50 -3.39
N ARG A 203 7.43 -3.96 -2.81
CA ARG A 203 7.45 -3.39 -1.45
C ARG A 203 8.57 -2.39 -1.29
N GLU A 204 8.37 -1.37 -0.45
CA GLU A 204 9.39 -0.42 -0.01
C GLU A 204 9.56 -0.54 1.50
N PHE A 205 10.82 -0.59 1.95
CA PHE A 205 11.26 -0.66 3.33
C PHE A 205 12.06 0.61 3.67
N PRO A 206 11.60 1.42 4.63
CA PRO A 206 12.35 2.58 5.08
C PRO A 206 13.67 2.17 5.74
N ILE A 207 14.77 2.76 5.28
CA ILE A 207 16.08 2.61 5.90
C ILE A 207 16.17 3.57 7.09
N LEU A 208 16.26 3.03 8.30
CA LEU A 208 16.39 3.80 9.53
C LEU A 208 17.76 4.50 9.59
N ASN A 209 18.79 3.74 9.24
CA ASN A 209 20.17 4.22 9.28
C ASN A 209 21.05 3.46 8.28
N ILE A 210 22.09 4.15 7.83
CA ILE A 210 23.19 3.53 7.09
C ILE A 210 24.42 3.80 7.96
N GLY A 211 24.87 2.77 8.66
CA GLY A 211 25.99 2.82 9.59
C GLY A 211 27.32 3.09 8.88
N ALA A 212 28.32 3.47 9.67
CA ALA A 212 29.66 3.72 9.15
C ALA A 212 30.22 2.48 8.44
N GLY A 213 30.71 2.66 7.22
CA GLY A 213 31.16 1.58 6.36
C GLY A 213 31.62 2.11 5.00
N ALA A 214 31.87 1.19 4.06
CA ALA A 214 32.21 1.57 2.70
C ALA A 214 31.06 2.38 2.07
N PRO A 215 31.36 3.47 1.32
CA PRO A 215 30.34 4.25 0.63
C PRO A 215 29.45 3.37 -0.24
N LEU A 216 28.13 3.57 -0.13
CA LEU A 216 27.14 2.94 -1.02
C LEU A 216 27.07 3.73 -2.33
N THR A 217 28.07 3.54 -3.19
CA THR A 217 28.09 4.14 -4.54
C THR A 217 27.24 3.33 -5.51
N ALA A 218 26.76 4.00 -6.57
CA ALA A 218 25.93 3.36 -7.59
C ALA A 218 26.63 2.16 -8.23
N GLN A 219 26.03 0.97 -8.13
CA GLN A 219 26.56 -0.28 -8.68
C GLN A 219 25.55 -1.44 -8.61
N HIS A 220 25.85 -2.50 -9.36
CA HIS A 220 25.18 -3.80 -9.20
C HIS A 220 25.99 -4.73 -8.30
N THR A 221 25.29 -5.50 -7.48
CA THR A 221 25.84 -6.47 -6.52
C THR A 221 24.82 -7.57 -6.27
N THR A 222 25.11 -8.46 -5.31
CA THR A 222 24.21 -9.55 -4.95
C THR A 222 24.18 -9.77 -3.44
N ILE A 223 23.16 -10.50 -2.98
CA ILE A 223 23.17 -11.09 -1.64
C ILE A 223 24.17 -12.26 -1.64
N ASN A 224 25.25 -12.11 -0.90
CA ASN A 224 26.31 -13.12 -0.73
C ASN A 224 25.89 -14.22 0.26
N SER A 225 25.29 -13.82 1.38
CA SER A 225 24.84 -14.77 2.41
C SER A 225 23.60 -14.28 3.14
N LYS A 226 22.88 -15.25 3.69
CA LYS A 226 21.74 -15.06 4.58
C LYS A 226 22.00 -15.87 5.84
N SER A 227 21.91 -15.23 6.99
CA SER A 227 22.11 -15.86 8.30
C SER A 227 21.08 -15.36 9.30
N ALA A 228 20.98 -16.07 10.41
CA ALA A 228 20.24 -15.62 11.57
C ALA A 228 21.12 -15.71 12.82
N GLU A 229 20.93 -14.80 13.75
CA GLU A 229 21.68 -14.73 15.02
C GLU A 229 20.74 -14.57 16.21
N SER A 230 21.09 -15.17 17.33
CA SER A 230 20.46 -14.97 18.64
C SER A 230 21.58 -14.86 19.66
N ASP A 231 21.61 -13.77 20.42
CA ASP A 231 22.66 -13.50 21.42
C ASP A 231 24.09 -13.61 20.84
N GLY A 232 24.27 -13.10 19.61
CA GLY A 232 25.54 -13.16 18.88
C GLY A 232 25.94 -14.55 18.36
N LYS A 233 25.09 -15.57 18.52
CA LYS A 233 25.33 -16.93 18.00
C LYS A 233 24.48 -17.22 16.79
N ARG A 234 25.08 -17.86 15.79
CA ARG A 234 24.38 -18.26 14.56
C ARG A 234 23.25 -19.26 14.87
N VAL A 235 22.09 -19.02 14.28
CA VAL A 235 20.90 -19.88 14.34
C VAL A 235 20.63 -20.49 12.97
N GLN A 236 20.38 -21.80 12.92
CA GLN A 236 20.08 -22.50 11.68
C GLN A 236 18.59 -22.38 11.33
N PRO A 237 18.20 -22.34 10.04
CA PRO A 237 16.80 -22.31 9.61
C PRO A 237 15.89 -23.39 10.20
N GLN A 238 16.44 -24.55 10.56
CA GLN A 238 15.66 -25.66 11.11
C GLN A 238 15.43 -25.54 12.63
N SER A 239 16.12 -24.61 13.30
CA SER A 239 16.06 -24.46 14.75
C SER A 239 14.74 -23.79 15.19
N LYS A 240 14.18 -24.23 16.32
CA LYS A 240 12.92 -23.67 16.86
C LYS A 240 12.98 -22.17 17.15
N ASN A 241 14.15 -21.65 17.51
CA ASN A 241 14.38 -20.24 17.79
C ASN A 241 14.72 -19.41 16.54
N TYR A 242 14.70 -20.01 15.34
CA TYR A 242 15.00 -19.26 14.11
C TYR A 242 13.99 -18.15 13.84
N ALA A 243 12.70 -18.39 14.13
CA ALA A 243 11.65 -17.41 13.92
C ALA A 243 11.93 -16.10 14.69
N SER A 244 12.43 -16.20 15.93
CA SER A 244 12.77 -15.06 16.78
C SER A 244 14.21 -14.55 16.63
N ALA A 245 15.04 -15.21 15.83
CA ALA A 245 16.44 -14.82 15.63
C ALA A 245 16.54 -13.62 14.68
N GLU A 246 17.49 -12.73 14.90
CA GLU A 246 17.75 -11.60 14.02
C GLU A 246 18.19 -12.08 12.64
N LYS A 247 17.51 -11.66 11.58
CA LYS A 247 17.89 -11.99 10.20
C LYS A 247 18.93 -11.00 9.69
N ILE A 248 19.92 -11.53 8.97
CA ILE A 248 21.05 -10.78 8.45
C ILE A 248 21.23 -11.15 6.98
N LEU A 249 21.28 -10.14 6.12
CA LEU A 249 21.66 -10.28 4.72
C LEU A 249 23.01 -9.61 4.50
N GLN A 250 23.96 -10.33 3.90
CA GLN A 250 25.27 -9.79 3.56
C GLN A 250 25.33 -9.49 2.06
N LEU A 251 25.65 -8.26 1.70
CA LEU A 251 25.96 -7.91 0.31
C LEU A 251 27.38 -8.34 -0.07
N THR A 252 27.58 -8.67 -1.36
CA THR A 252 28.89 -9.03 -1.91
C THR A 252 29.82 -7.82 -1.96
N LYS A 253 29.34 -6.71 -2.54
CA LYS A 253 30.06 -5.44 -2.71
C LYS A 253 29.12 -4.23 -2.54
N PRO A 254 29.49 -3.20 -1.76
CA PRO A 254 30.46 -3.32 -0.69
C PRO A 254 30.01 -4.43 0.30
N PRO A 255 30.91 -4.98 1.12
CA PRO A 255 30.58 -6.01 2.10
C PRO A 255 29.78 -5.42 3.27
N THR A 256 28.57 -4.95 2.99
CA THR A 256 27.66 -4.31 3.94
C THR A 256 26.54 -5.26 4.32
N GLN A 257 26.19 -5.27 5.61
CA GLN A 257 25.05 -6.03 6.13
C GLN A 257 23.76 -5.23 6.06
N ILE A 258 22.64 -5.93 5.87
CA ILE A 258 21.29 -5.43 6.09
C ILE A 258 20.75 -6.18 7.30
N ARG A 259 20.34 -5.44 8.33
CA ARG A 259 19.92 -5.99 9.63
C ARG A 259 18.74 -5.22 10.20
N SER A 260 18.08 -5.81 11.19
CA SER A 260 17.11 -5.14 12.04
C SER A 260 17.80 -4.27 13.10
N TRP A 261 17.16 -3.16 13.46
CA TRP A 261 17.48 -2.41 14.67
C TRP A 261 16.19 -1.78 15.22
N ASP A 262 15.93 -2.00 16.52
CA ASP A 262 14.73 -1.52 17.21
C ASP A 262 14.93 -0.17 17.92
N GLY A 263 16.18 0.33 17.95
CA GLY A 263 16.55 1.56 18.65
C GLY A 263 16.95 1.39 20.11
N SER A 264 16.83 0.18 20.69
CA SER A 264 17.08 -0.07 22.12
C SER A 264 18.54 -0.43 22.43
N SER A 265 19.22 -1.07 21.48
CA SER A 265 20.61 -1.49 21.60
C SER A 265 21.59 -0.48 20.99
N ASP A 266 22.88 -0.70 21.22
CA ASP A 266 23.94 -0.10 20.42
C ASP A 266 23.64 -0.26 18.93
N LYS A 267 23.85 0.82 18.18
CA LYS A 267 23.51 0.88 16.77
C LYS A 267 24.48 0.00 15.95
N PRO A 268 24.00 -1.07 15.30
CA PRO A 268 24.86 -1.92 14.49
C PRO A 268 25.32 -1.20 13.21
N SER A 269 26.44 -1.65 12.65
CA SER A 269 26.89 -1.18 11.34
C SER A 269 26.06 -1.78 10.20
N GLY A 270 25.98 -1.07 9.08
CA GLY A 270 25.27 -1.51 7.88
C GLY A 270 23.94 -0.79 7.64
N ILE A 271 23.10 -1.37 6.79
CA ILE A 271 21.78 -0.83 6.45
C ILE A 271 20.78 -1.36 7.47
N LEU A 272 20.18 -0.45 8.24
CA LEU A 272 19.29 -0.80 9.34
C LEU A 272 17.84 -0.60 8.95
N LEU A 273 17.05 -1.65 9.11
CA LEU A 273 15.59 -1.66 8.92
C LEU A 273 14.89 -1.90 10.27
N ARG A 274 13.58 -1.66 10.33
CA ARG A 274 12.79 -2.11 11.48
C ARG A 274 12.77 -3.64 11.54
N PRO A 275 12.63 -4.26 12.72
CA PRO A 275 12.56 -5.72 12.85
C PRO A 275 11.52 -6.37 11.93
N GLN A 276 10.31 -5.81 11.83
CA GLN A 276 9.25 -6.34 10.97
C GLN A 276 9.63 -6.28 9.48
N ASP A 277 10.16 -5.13 9.04
CA ASP A 277 10.62 -4.93 7.67
C ASP A 277 11.75 -5.92 7.31
N MET A 278 12.64 -6.21 8.26
CA MET A 278 13.73 -7.16 8.07
C MET A 278 13.23 -8.61 7.94
N GLU A 279 12.21 -9.02 8.71
CA GLU A 279 11.58 -10.33 8.57
C GLU A 279 10.90 -10.48 7.20
N GLU A 280 10.13 -9.47 6.77
CA GLU A 280 9.49 -9.44 5.45
C GLU A 280 10.53 -9.52 4.32
N LEU A 281 11.56 -8.68 4.37
CA LEU A 281 12.64 -8.68 3.38
C LEU A 281 13.37 -10.02 3.34
N SER A 282 13.68 -10.59 4.52
CA SER A 282 14.33 -11.89 4.63
C SER A 282 13.45 -13.00 4.04
N LEU A 283 12.15 -13.00 4.32
CA LEU A 283 11.23 -14.03 3.82
C LEU A 283 11.14 -14.06 2.29
N LEU A 284 11.26 -12.89 1.65
CA LEU A 284 11.17 -12.74 0.20
C LEU A 284 12.53 -12.79 -0.51
N THR A 285 13.63 -13.04 0.19
CA THR A 285 14.96 -13.04 -0.43
C THR A 285 15.76 -14.31 -0.12
N ARG A 286 16.69 -14.60 -1.03
CA ARG A 286 17.64 -15.70 -0.97
C ARG A 286 19.06 -15.23 -1.30
N VAL A 287 20.02 -16.13 -1.12
CA VAL A 287 21.37 -15.92 -1.64
C VAL A 287 21.33 -15.82 -3.16
N GLY A 288 22.05 -14.83 -3.71
CA GLY A 288 22.16 -14.56 -5.12
C GLY A 288 21.07 -13.67 -5.73
N ASN A 289 20.16 -13.09 -4.93
CA ASN A 289 19.29 -12.02 -5.44
C ASN A 289 20.13 -10.85 -5.95
N ASP A 290 19.70 -10.27 -7.06
CA ASP A 290 20.29 -9.06 -7.64
C ASP A 290 19.97 -7.85 -6.75
N VAL A 291 20.99 -7.03 -6.54
CA VAL A 291 20.90 -5.82 -5.73
C VAL A 291 21.49 -4.67 -6.51
N GLU A 292 20.69 -3.66 -6.77
CA GLU A 292 21.10 -2.41 -7.37
C GLU A 292 21.20 -1.33 -6.29
N ILE A 293 22.33 -0.63 -6.23
CA ILE A 293 22.51 0.55 -5.40
C ILE A 293 22.51 1.75 -6.34
N ARG A 294 21.73 2.79 -6.02
CA ARG A 294 21.64 4.04 -6.78
C ARG A 294 21.92 5.26 -5.92
#